data_AF-A0AAE3F2V9-F1
#
_entry.id   AF-A0AAE3F2V9-F1
#
_cell.length_a   1.000
_cell.length_b   1.000
_cell.length_c   1.000
_cell.angle_alpha   90.00
_cell.angle_beta   90.00
_cell.angle_gamma   90.00
#
_symmetry.space_group_name_H-M   'P 1'
#
loop_
_entity.id
_entity.type
_entity.pdbx_description
1 polymer ?
#
loop_
_entity_poly.entity_id
_entity_poly.type
_entity_poly.pdbx_seq_one_letter_code
_entity_poly.pdbx_strand_id
1 'polypeptide(L)'
;MKEKLFITPEYTTAGEIKELRKKLHLTQKEFAELINCSKPTVERWERSEEVIRGPIVLLLKMLQKYPEYEQEVKVPEKIWPLRIWYMYGQDVCTLIDVNEQERKVKIKNYTDKIMFRAFGVVKEPDYEQYLEFLESRCFPKSRDKMKLVLKDLRLPFYDPIMIIEKTEGRMAEDDFWIRIER
;
A
#
# COMPACT_ATOMS: atom_id res chain seq x y z
N MET A 1 -19.60 -5.57 40.38
CA MET A 1 -18.85 -5.63 39.09
C MET A 1 -18.11 -4.31 38.94
N LYS A 2 -16.84 -4.30 38.53
CA LYS A 2 -16.21 -3.04 38.09
C LYS A 2 -17.04 -2.49 36.93
N GLU A 3 -17.37 -1.21 36.94
CA GLU A 3 -18.06 -0.56 35.83
C GLU A 3 -17.25 -0.80 34.54
N LYS A 4 -17.83 -1.53 33.59
CA LYS A 4 -17.20 -1.75 32.28
C LYS A 4 -17.50 -0.54 31.40
N LEU A 5 -16.46 0.19 31.01
CA LEU A 5 -16.55 1.31 30.08
C LEU A 5 -16.75 0.85 28.62
N PHE A 6 -16.25 -0.34 28.27
CA PHE A 6 -16.32 -0.91 26.93
C PHE A 6 -16.79 -2.38 26.96
N ILE A 7 -17.51 -2.79 25.92
CA ILE A 7 -18.08 -4.14 25.78
C ILE A 7 -17.18 -5.13 25.01
N THR A 8 -15.93 -4.77 24.73
CA THR A 8 -15.00 -5.63 23.99
C THR A 8 -14.75 -6.93 24.77
N PRO A 9 -14.87 -8.11 24.11
CA PRO A 9 -14.55 -9.39 24.74
C PRO A 9 -13.10 -9.44 25.24
N GLU A 10 -12.87 -10.17 26.33
CA GLU A 10 -11.53 -10.32 26.94
C GLU A 10 -10.67 -11.40 26.26
N TYR A 11 -11.29 -12.24 25.43
CA TYR A 11 -10.66 -13.35 24.74
C TYR A 11 -11.42 -13.74 23.46
N THR A 12 -10.80 -14.59 22.65
CA THR A 12 -11.39 -15.32 21.53
C THR A 12 -10.94 -16.79 21.56
N THR A 13 -11.55 -17.64 20.76
CA THR A 13 -11.23 -19.07 20.68
C THR A 13 -10.57 -19.44 19.35
N ALA A 14 -9.89 -20.60 19.32
CA ALA A 14 -9.34 -21.18 18.09
C ALA A 14 -10.41 -21.35 16.98
N GLY A 15 -11.64 -21.74 17.37
CA GLY A 15 -12.78 -21.89 16.48
C GLY A 15 -13.16 -20.58 15.81
N GLU A 16 -13.37 -19.51 16.58
CA GLU A 16 -13.73 -18.19 16.06
C GLU A 16 -12.69 -17.62 15.09
N ILE A 17 -11.39 -17.80 15.38
CA ILE A 17 -10.30 -17.37 14.49
C ILE A 17 -10.39 -18.10 13.15
N LYS A 18 -10.54 -19.44 13.21
CA LYS A 18 -10.61 -20.29 12.03
C LYS A 18 -11.85 -20.02 11.19
N GLU A 19 -12.98 -19.77 11.83
CA GLU A 19 -14.24 -19.39 11.17
C GLU A 19 -14.12 -18.05 10.46
N LEU A 20 -13.58 -17.02 11.13
CA LEU A 20 -13.36 -15.71 10.51
C LEU A 20 -12.44 -15.82 9.30
N ARG A 21 -11.28 -16.49 9.44
CA ARG A 21 -10.35 -16.66 8.31
C ARG A 21 -11.02 -17.35 7.12
N LYS A 22 -11.79 -18.40 7.36
CA LYS A 22 -12.53 -19.10 6.30
C LYS A 22 -13.61 -18.23 5.68
N LYS A 23 -14.31 -17.41 6.47
CA LYS A 23 -15.30 -16.44 5.99
C LYS A 23 -14.68 -15.38 5.08
N LEU A 24 -13.44 -14.98 5.35
CA LEU A 24 -12.64 -14.09 4.50
C LEU A 24 -12.00 -14.82 3.30
N HIS A 25 -12.19 -16.12 3.16
CA HIS A 25 -11.59 -16.96 2.10
C HIS A 25 -10.06 -16.92 2.06
N LEU A 26 -9.40 -16.77 3.21
CA LEU A 26 -7.95 -16.68 3.29
C LEU A 26 -7.28 -17.98 3.73
N THR A 27 -6.09 -18.24 3.19
CA THR A 27 -5.14 -19.20 3.76
C THR A 27 -4.59 -18.69 5.10
N GLN A 28 -3.99 -19.59 5.90
CA GLN A 28 -3.35 -19.17 7.15
C GLN A 28 -2.21 -18.17 6.93
N LYS A 29 -1.54 -18.23 5.77
CA LYS A 29 -0.45 -17.32 5.42
C LYS A 29 -1.00 -15.92 5.13
N GLU A 30 -2.00 -15.82 4.26
CA GLU A 30 -2.61 -14.53 3.90
C GLU A 30 -3.30 -13.88 5.10
N PHE A 31 -3.96 -14.68 5.94
CA PHE A 31 -4.58 -14.16 7.17
C PHE A 31 -3.54 -13.63 8.16
N ALA A 32 -2.40 -14.32 8.30
CA ALA A 32 -1.29 -13.84 9.13
C ALA A 32 -0.72 -12.52 8.61
N GLU A 33 -0.58 -12.38 7.28
CA GLU A 33 -0.14 -11.14 6.63
C GLU A 33 -1.14 -9.99 6.89
N LEU A 34 -2.44 -10.23 6.72
CA LEU A 34 -3.50 -9.24 6.97
C LEU A 34 -3.48 -8.69 8.40
N ILE A 35 -3.33 -9.56 9.40
CA ILE A 35 -3.32 -9.17 10.82
C ILE A 35 -1.92 -8.83 11.33
N ASN A 36 -0.93 -8.76 10.43
CA ASN A 36 0.46 -8.43 10.69
C ASN A 36 1.11 -9.31 11.79
N CYS A 37 1.01 -10.63 11.64
CA CYS A 37 1.70 -11.59 12.50
C CYS A 37 2.32 -12.73 11.69
N SER A 38 3.05 -13.63 12.36
CA SER A 38 3.69 -14.76 11.68
C SER A 38 2.70 -15.89 11.41
N LYS A 39 2.83 -16.58 10.26
CA LYS A 39 2.03 -17.78 9.95
C LYS A 39 2.02 -18.82 11.09
N PRO A 40 3.16 -19.15 11.75
CA PRO A 40 3.15 -20.06 12.89
C PRO A 40 2.28 -19.59 14.07
N THR A 41 2.13 -18.28 14.26
CA THR A 41 1.24 -17.72 15.30
C THR A 41 -0.21 -18.08 15.02
N VAL A 42 -0.67 -17.90 13.78
CA VAL A 42 -2.02 -18.30 13.35
C VAL A 42 -2.20 -19.82 13.46
N GLU A 43 -1.21 -20.60 13.02
CA GLU A 43 -1.26 -22.07 13.15
C GLU A 43 -1.38 -22.52 14.60
N ARG A 44 -0.64 -21.89 15.52
CA ARG A 44 -0.73 -22.16 16.96
C ARG A 44 -2.10 -21.78 17.51
N TRP A 45 -2.61 -20.60 17.16
CA TRP A 45 -3.93 -20.15 17.62
C TRP A 45 -5.05 -21.08 17.17
N GLU A 46 -5.05 -21.52 15.91
CA GLU A 46 -6.09 -22.41 15.37
C GLU A 46 -6.04 -23.86 15.89
N ARG A 47 -4.99 -24.23 16.63
CA ARG A 47 -4.84 -25.54 17.29
C ARG A 47 -4.89 -25.45 18.82
N SER A 48 -5.00 -24.25 19.38
CA SER A 48 -4.95 -24.06 20.83
C SER A 48 -6.25 -24.57 21.47
N GLU A 49 -6.10 -25.28 22.59
CA GLU A 49 -7.20 -25.64 23.48
C GLU A 49 -7.50 -24.52 24.50
N GLU A 50 -6.59 -23.56 24.64
CA GLU A 50 -6.74 -22.39 25.50
C GLU A 50 -7.35 -21.20 24.74
N VAL A 51 -7.85 -20.22 25.49
CA VAL A 51 -8.37 -18.97 24.93
C VAL A 51 -7.25 -18.02 24.53
N ILE A 52 -7.42 -17.32 23.41
CA ILE A 52 -6.48 -16.32 22.91
C ILE A 52 -6.88 -14.94 23.45
N ARG A 53 -5.93 -14.22 24.04
CA ARG A 53 -6.13 -12.90 24.65
C ARG A 53 -5.25 -11.84 24.00
N GLY A 54 -5.52 -10.57 24.33
CA GLY A 54 -4.72 -9.42 23.92
C GLY A 54 -5.38 -8.58 22.82
N PRO A 55 -4.65 -7.62 22.22
CA PRO A 55 -5.18 -6.67 21.25
C PRO A 55 -5.81 -7.32 20.02
N ILE A 56 -5.37 -8.53 19.66
CA ILE A 56 -5.92 -9.31 18.55
C ILE A 56 -7.42 -9.53 18.69
N VAL A 57 -7.95 -9.67 19.91
CA VAL A 57 -9.38 -9.88 20.15
C VAL A 57 -10.20 -8.72 19.59
N LEU A 58 -9.75 -7.48 19.80
CA LEU A 58 -10.41 -6.30 19.24
C LEU A 58 -10.33 -6.27 17.72
N LEU A 59 -9.13 -6.52 17.16
CA LEU A 59 -8.91 -6.54 15.71
C LEU A 59 -9.80 -7.57 15.00
N LEU A 60 -9.91 -8.79 15.54
CA LEU A 60 -10.78 -9.82 14.98
C LEU A 60 -12.26 -9.43 15.04
N LYS A 61 -12.69 -8.73 16.09
CA LYS A 61 -14.06 -8.20 16.18
C LYS A 61 -14.31 -7.10 15.15
N MET A 62 -13.31 -6.26 14.86
CA MET A 62 -13.39 -5.29 13.77
C MET A 62 -13.51 -5.98 12.41
N LEU A 63 -12.67 -6.97 12.12
CA LEU A 63 -12.76 -7.74 10.87
C LEU A 63 -14.05 -8.56 10.74
N GLN A 64 -14.63 -9.02 11.85
CA GLN A 64 -15.95 -9.67 11.85
C GLN A 64 -17.06 -8.68 11.48
N LYS A 65 -16.94 -7.41 11.91
CA LYS A 65 -17.93 -6.35 11.69
C LYS A 65 -17.78 -5.70 10.30
N TYR A 66 -16.56 -5.57 9.81
CA TYR A 66 -16.19 -4.92 8.54
C TYR A 66 -15.34 -5.88 7.70
N PRO A 67 -15.89 -7.02 7.23
CA PRO A 67 -15.13 -8.01 6.47
C PRO A 67 -14.57 -7.46 5.14
N GLU A 68 -15.18 -6.43 4.58
CA GLU A 68 -14.76 -5.74 3.35
C GLU A 68 -13.38 -5.07 3.48
N TYR A 69 -12.93 -4.77 4.70
CA TYR A 69 -11.64 -4.12 4.94
C TYR A 69 -10.46 -4.91 4.36
N GLU A 70 -10.55 -6.25 4.31
CA GLU A 70 -9.53 -7.07 3.64
C GLU A 70 -9.33 -6.66 2.18
N GLN A 71 -10.42 -6.41 1.44
CA GLN A 71 -10.37 -6.00 0.04
C GLN A 71 -9.82 -4.57 -0.12
N GLU A 72 -10.10 -3.69 0.84
CA GLU A 72 -9.59 -2.32 0.83
C GLU A 72 -8.07 -2.30 0.89
N VAL A 73 -7.47 -3.06 1.81
CA VAL A 73 -6.01 -3.12 1.99
C VAL A 73 -5.29 -4.10 1.05
N LYS A 74 -6.05 -4.96 0.34
CA LYS A 74 -5.49 -5.95 -0.58
C LYS A 74 -4.71 -5.31 -1.73
N VAL A 75 -3.49 -5.76 -1.94
CA VAL A 75 -2.70 -5.43 -3.13
C VAL A 75 -3.26 -6.24 -4.32
N PRO A 76 -3.73 -5.60 -5.40
CA PRO A 76 -4.22 -6.32 -6.57
C PRO A 76 -3.06 -7.03 -7.28
N GLU A 77 -3.38 -8.11 -8.00
CA GLU A 77 -2.40 -8.81 -8.84
C GLU A 77 -1.73 -7.84 -9.83
N LYS A 78 -0.44 -8.03 -10.06
CA LYS A 78 0.32 -7.23 -11.02
C LYS A 78 -0.01 -7.70 -12.43
N ILE A 79 -0.80 -6.91 -13.14
CA ILE A 79 -1.27 -7.22 -14.50
C ILE A 79 -0.33 -6.71 -15.60
N TRP A 80 0.46 -5.68 -15.32
CA TRP A 80 1.34 -5.04 -16.30
C TRP A 80 2.79 -5.00 -15.81
N PRO A 81 3.78 -4.89 -16.73
CA PRO A 81 5.19 -5.04 -16.38
C PRO A 81 5.69 -4.01 -15.39
N LEU A 82 5.19 -2.77 -15.45
CA LEU A 82 5.63 -1.71 -14.56
C LEU A 82 4.60 -1.46 -13.47
N ARG A 83 5.04 -1.59 -12.22
CA ARG A 83 4.26 -1.23 -11.03
C ARG A 83 4.99 -0.18 -10.22
N ILE A 84 4.29 0.89 -9.89
CA ILE A 84 4.83 2.04 -9.17
C ILE A 84 4.03 2.20 -7.88
N TRP A 85 4.76 2.29 -6.77
CA TRP A 85 4.21 2.54 -5.44
C TRP A 85 4.51 3.98 -5.08
N TYR A 86 3.47 4.81 -5.03
CA TYR A 86 3.56 6.17 -4.49
C TYR A 86 3.29 6.15 -2.99
N MET A 87 4.29 6.56 -2.21
CA MET A 87 4.38 6.35 -0.77
C MET A 87 4.43 7.69 -0.04
N TYR A 88 3.86 7.74 1.16
CA TYR A 88 4.05 8.83 2.13
C TYR A 88 4.54 8.21 3.45
N GLY A 89 5.80 8.45 3.81
CA GLY A 89 6.42 7.72 4.91
C GLY A 89 6.41 6.20 4.68
N GLN A 90 5.66 5.46 5.50
CA GLN A 90 5.47 4.00 5.37
C GLN A 90 4.15 3.62 4.67
N ASP A 91 3.25 4.59 4.46
CA ASP A 91 1.92 4.32 3.94
C ASP A 91 1.92 4.35 2.41
N VAL A 92 1.26 3.37 1.81
CA VAL A 92 0.98 3.38 0.37
C VAL A 92 -0.13 4.39 0.13
N CYS A 93 0.09 5.35 -0.75
CA CYS A 93 -0.94 6.32 -1.14
C CYS A 93 -1.66 5.88 -2.41
N THR A 94 -0.89 5.59 -3.47
CA THR A 94 -1.42 5.15 -4.77
C THR A 94 -0.52 4.06 -5.34
N LEU A 95 -1.12 2.94 -5.73
CA LEU A 95 -0.49 1.92 -6.55
C LEU A 95 -0.85 2.18 -8.01
N ILE A 96 0.14 2.17 -8.90
CA ILE A 96 0.00 2.52 -10.30
C ILE A 96 0.60 1.39 -11.13
N ASP A 97 -0.24 0.69 -11.88
CA ASP A 97 0.19 -0.27 -12.90
C ASP A 97 0.22 0.43 -14.26
N VAL A 98 1.28 0.21 -15.03
CA VAL A 98 1.49 0.86 -16.33
C VAL A 98 1.89 -0.16 -17.39
N ASN A 99 1.23 -0.07 -18.55
CA ASN A 99 1.68 -0.69 -19.79
C ASN A 99 2.18 0.42 -20.74
N GLU A 100 3.50 0.55 -20.85
CA GLU A 100 4.13 1.61 -21.64
C GLU A 100 3.91 1.43 -23.15
N GLN A 101 3.83 0.17 -23.63
CA GLN A 101 3.64 -0.13 -25.05
C GLN A 101 2.22 0.25 -25.51
N GLU A 102 1.22 -0.11 -24.72
CA GLU A 102 -0.19 0.20 -25.01
C GLU A 102 -0.62 1.58 -24.49
N ARG A 103 0.26 2.29 -23.77
CA ARG A 103 -0.04 3.56 -23.10
C ARG A 103 -1.28 3.46 -22.19
N LYS A 104 -1.33 2.43 -21.34
CA LYS A 104 -2.43 2.23 -20.39
C LYS A 104 -1.94 2.38 -18.96
N VAL A 105 -2.80 2.97 -18.12
CA VAL A 105 -2.54 3.23 -16.71
C VAL A 105 -3.76 2.77 -15.89
N LYS A 106 -3.51 2.13 -14.76
CA LYS A 106 -4.54 1.70 -13.83
C LYS A 106 -4.04 1.95 -12.43
N ILE A 107 -4.91 2.50 -11.59
CA ILE A 107 -4.54 2.86 -10.23
C ILE A 107 -5.42 2.19 -9.19
N LYS A 108 -4.88 2.05 -7.99
CA LYS A 108 -5.65 1.84 -6.75
C LYS A 108 -5.14 2.82 -5.69
N ASN A 109 -6.03 3.65 -5.16
CA ASN A 109 -5.72 4.56 -4.05
C ASN A 109 -6.00 3.86 -2.70
N TYR A 110 -5.10 4.04 -1.74
CA TYR A 110 -5.17 3.47 -0.38
C TYR A 110 -5.32 4.53 0.71
N THR A 111 -5.56 5.78 0.31
CA THR A 111 -5.77 6.91 1.23
C THR A 111 -7.00 7.71 0.84
N ASP A 112 -7.73 8.19 1.84
CA ASP A 112 -8.87 9.10 1.67
C ASP A 112 -8.44 10.56 1.50
N LYS A 113 -7.19 10.88 1.83
CA LYS A 113 -6.63 12.23 1.67
C LYS A 113 -6.34 12.48 0.19
N ILE A 114 -7.20 13.26 -0.46
CA ILE A 114 -7.08 13.61 -1.90
C ILE A 114 -5.68 14.16 -2.23
N MET A 115 -5.16 15.05 -1.38
CA MET A 115 -3.83 15.67 -1.55
C MET A 115 -2.65 14.68 -1.49
N PHE A 116 -2.85 13.45 -1.02
CA PHE A 116 -1.80 12.43 -0.94
C PHE A 116 -1.90 11.44 -2.11
N ARG A 117 -2.96 11.49 -2.92
CA ARG A 117 -3.11 10.62 -4.09
C ARG A 117 -2.27 11.15 -5.24
N ALA A 118 -1.63 10.25 -5.99
CA ALA A 118 -0.81 10.62 -7.14
C ALA A 118 -1.58 11.48 -8.18
N PHE A 119 -2.88 11.22 -8.34
CA PHE A 119 -3.74 11.88 -9.33
C PHE A 119 -4.91 12.67 -8.69
N GLY A 120 -4.82 12.99 -7.39
CA GLY A 120 -5.86 13.75 -6.69
C GLY A 120 -7.25 13.10 -6.76
N VAL A 121 -8.20 13.78 -7.41
CA VAL A 121 -9.59 13.31 -7.57
C VAL A 121 -9.78 12.36 -8.75
N VAL A 122 -8.81 12.27 -9.66
CA VAL A 122 -8.89 11.45 -10.88
C VAL A 122 -8.75 9.98 -10.50
N LYS A 123 -9.74 9.16 -10.90
CA LYS A 123 -9.81 7.73 -10.58
C LYS A 123 -9.27 6.83 -11.69
N GLU A 124 -9.33 7.31 -12.93
CA GLU A 124 -8.89 6.59 -14.13
C GLU A 124 -8.00 7.53 -14.93
N PRO A 125 -6.72 7.71 -14.52
CA PRO A 125 -5.82 8.59 -15.23
C PRO A 125 -5.44 8.02 -16.59
N ASP A 126 -5.28 8.89 -17.58
CA ASP A 126 -4.70 8.52 -18.87
C ASP A 126 -3.16 8.48 -18.80
N TYR A 127 -2.54 8.15 -19.93
CA TYR A 127 -1.08 8.03 -20.00
C TYR A 127 -0.37 9.38 -19.92
N GLU A 128 -0.98 10.43 -20.44
CA GLU A 128 -0.47 11.80 -20.36
C GLU A 128 -0.42 12.28 -18.90
N GLN A 129 -1.50 12.08 -18.14
CA GLN A 129 -1.54 12.38 -16.70
C GLN A 129 -0.50 11.59 -15.91
N TYR A 130 -0.25 10.34 -16.31
CA TYR A 130 0.85 9.55 -15.73
C TYR A 130 2.22 10.17 -15.99
N LEU A 131 2.50 10.63 -17.21
CA LEU A 131 3.75 11.31 -17.53
C LEU A 131 3.90 12.62 -16.75
N GLU A 132 2.81 13.40 -16.63
CA GLU A 132 2.77 14.61 -15.81
C GLU A 132 3.07 14.31 -14.33
N PHE A 133 2.50 13.23 -13.79
CA PHE A 133 2.79 12.78 -12.43
C PHE A 133 4.27 12.44 -12.24
N LEU A 134 4.89 11.68 -13.14
CA LEU A 134 6.31 11.38 -13.05
C LEU A 134 7.16 12.65 -13.12
N GLU A 135 6.83 13.57 -14.02
CA GLU A 135 7.52 14.86 -14.14
C GLU A 135 7.38 15.70 -12.87
N SER A 136 6.22 15.67 -12.20
CA SER A 136 5.99 16.37 -10.93
C SER A 136 6.88 15.87 -9.79
N ARG A 137 7.40 14.64 -9.89
CA ARG A 137 8.32 14.03 -8.92
C ARG A 137 9.79 14.14 -9.34
N CYS A 138 10.07 15.01 -10.29
CA CYS A 138 11.42 15.34 -10.76
C CYS A 138 11.73 16.83 -10.56
N PHE A 139 13.00 17.19 -10.63
CA PHE A 139 13.38 18.60 -10.65
C PHE A 139 12.94 19.27 -11.97
N PRO A 140 12.53 20.55 -11.98
CA PRO A 140 12.00 21.20 -13.18
C PRO A 140 12.98 21.19 -14.37
N LYS A 141 12.47 20.94 -15.59
CA LYS A 141 13.26 21.02 -16.84
C LYS A 141 13.86 22.42 -17.09
N SER A 142 13.22 23.47 -16.56
CA SER A 142 13.67 24.86 -16.64
C SER A 142 14.74 25.23 -15.61
N ARG A 143 15.15 24.30 -14.73
CA ARG A 143 16.13 24.57 -13.66
C ARG A 143 17.48 24.98 -14.26
N ASP A 144 18.05 26.06 -13.73
CA ASP A 144 19.42 26.46 -14.06
C ASP A 144 20.39 25.30 -13.76
N LYS A 145 21.41 25.14 -14.61
CA LYS A 145 22.40 24.06 -14.52
C LYS A 145 21.83 22.63 -14.57
N MET A 146 20.68 22.40 -15.22
CA MET A 146 20.11 21.06 -15.45
C MET A 146 21.16 20.03 -15.92
N LYS A 147 22.04 20.40 -16.86
CA LYS A 147 23.08 19.48 -17.37
C LYS A 147 24.05 18.99 -16.29
N LEU A 148 24.33 19.80 -15.27
CA LEU A 148 25.17 19.40 -14.14
C LEU A 148 24.43 18.41 -13.24
N VAL A 149 23.15 18.67 -12.94
CA VAL A 149 22.32 17.76 -12.15
C VAL A 149 22.22 16.38 -12.82
N LEU A 150 21.96 16.34 -14.13
CA LEU A 150 21.93 15.08 -14.89
C LEU A 150 23.28 14.36 -14.84
N LYS A 151 24.39 15.10 -14.95
CA LYS A 151 25.74 14.53 -14.83
C LYS A 151 25.99 13.92 -13.46
N ASP A 152 25.56 14.58 -12.39
CA ASP A 152 25.70 14.09 -11.01
C ASP A 152 24.86 12.81 -10.78
N LEU A 153 23.66 12.75 -11.36
CA LEU A 153 22.81 11.55 -11.38
C LEU A 153 23.31 10.45 -12.36
N ARG A 154 24.34 10.75 -13.16
CA ARG A 154 24.89 9.90 -14.23
C ARG A 154 23.85 9.54 -15.29
N LEU A 155 23.03 10.51 -15.67
CA LEU A 155 21.99 10.37 -16.68
C LEU A 155 22.39 11.09 -17.99
N PRO A 156 22.20 10.45 -19.15
CA PRO A 156 22.58 11.03 -20.43
C PRO A 156 21.62 12.15 -20.91
N PHE A 157 20.37 12.09 -20.49
CA PHE A 157 19.32 13.05 -20.81
C PHE A 157 18.27 13.08 -19.70
N TYR A 158 17.35 14.05 -19.79
CA TYR A 158 16.24 14.17 -18.84
C TYR A 158 15.18 13.12 -19.17
N ASP A 159 15.06 12.11 -18.31
CA ASP A 159 14.02 11.08 -18.37
C ASP A 159 13.41 10.91 -16.97
N PRO A 160 12.10 11.14 -16.79
CA PRO A 160 11.47 11.08 -15.47
C PRO A 160 11.62 9.73 -14.76
N ILE A 161 11.51 8.61 -15.48
CA ILE A 161 11.67 7.28 -14.88
C ILE A 161 13.10 7.09 -14.38
N MET A 162 14.10 7.39 -15.22
CA MET A 162 15.50 7.26 -14.81
C MET A 162 15.85 8.20 -13.64
N ILE A 163 15.29 9.41 -13.62
CA ILE A 163 15.48 10.35 -12.50
C ILE A 163 14.86 9.77 -11.22
N ILE A 164 13.65 9.25 -11.29
CA ILE A 164 12.97 8.62 -10.15
C ILE A 164 13.74 7.39 -9.67
N GLU A 165 14.30 6.57 -10.55
CA GLU A 165 15.16 5.44 -10.16
C GLU A 165 16.41 5.86 -9.39
N LYS A 166 16.92 7.08 -9.62
CA LYS A 166 18.09 7.62 -8.90
C LYS A 166 17.72 8.35 -7.61
N THR A 167 16.53 8.91 -7.54
CA THR A 167 16.12 9.86 -6.47
C THR A 167 14.99 9.35 -5.60
N GLU A 168 14.40 8.21 -5.97
CA GLU A 168 13.13 7.70 -5.45
C GLU A 168 11.98 8.72 -5.59
N GLY A 169 12.11 9.68 -6.52
CA GLY A 169 11.14 10.76 -6.69
C GLY A 169 10.93 11.60 -5.43
N ARG A 170 11.94 11.71 -4.55
CA ARG A 170 11.89 12.51 -3.32
C ARG A 170 12.07 14.00 -3.62
N MET A 171 11.29 14.84 -2.93
CA MET A 171 11.36 16.29 -3.04
C MET A 171 11.72 16.90 -1.67
N ALA A 172 12.33 18.09 -1.65
CA ALA A 172 12.84 18.67 -0.42
C ALA A 172 11.75 19.13 0.57
N GLU A 173 10.53 19.37 0.08
CA GLU A 173 9.43 19.97 0.84
C GLU A 173 8.33 18.95 1.22
N ASP A 174 8.55 17.66 0.96
CA ASP A 174 7.59 16.61 1.30
C ASP A 174 8.25 15.27 1.66
N ASP A 175 7.47 14.38 2.28
CA ASP A 175 7.88 13.03 2.66
C ASP A 175 7.43 11.96 1.64
N PHE A 176 7.07 12.39 0.43
CA PHE A 176 6.63 11.47 -0.61
C PHE A 176 7.82 10.83 -1.32
N TRP A 177 7.66 9.57 -1.70
CA TRP A 177 8.66 8.84 -2.46
C TRP A 177 8.00 7.76 -3.32
N ILE A 178 8.77 7.24 -4.27
CA ILE A 178 8.34 6.26 -5.26
C ILE A 178 9.21 5.02 -5.16
N ARG A 179 8.57 3.84 -5.13
CA ARG A 179 9.21 2.55 -5.37
C ARG A 179 8.75 1.98 -6.70
N ILE A 180 9.69 1.61 -7.56
CA ILE A 180 9.42 0.97 -8.84
C ILE A 180 9.63 -0.54 -8.72
N GLU A 181 8.69 -1.30 -9.28
CA GLU A 181 8.68 -2.75 -9.35
C GLU A 181 8.49 -3.18 -10.81
N ARG A 182 9.58 -3.66 -11.43
CA ARG A 182 9.60 -4.20 -12.80
C ARG A 182 9.39 -5.71 -12.80
#